data_AF-A0A915D3A0-F1
#
_entry.id   AF-A0A915D3A0-F1
#
_cell.length_a   1.000
_cell.length_b   1.000
_cell.length_c   1.000
_cell.angle_alpha   90.00
_cell.angle_beta   90.00
_cell.angle_gamma   90.00
#
_symmetry.space_group_name_H-M   'P 1'
#
loop_
_entity.id
_entity.type
_entity.pdbx_description
1 polymer ?
#
loop_
_entity_poly.entity_id
_entity_poly.type
_entity_poly.pdbx_seq_one_letter_code
_entity_poly.pdbx_strand_id
1 'polypeptide(L)' 'MAKDRNRRHIVSSDVELIVKISSSVPPVIDRSAIEEIRLKVGQTFQFDVPVSGEPPPTCPWTLVEEPLNRMTE' A
#
# COMPACT_ATOMS: atom_id res chain seq x y z
N MET A 1 46.65 -42.92 3.03
CA MET A 1 45.48 -42.68 3.89
C MET A 1 44.65 -41.57 3.27
N ALA A 2 43.36 -41.86 3.00
CA ALA A 2 42.40 -41.07 2.21
C ALA A 2 41.92 -39.83 2.98
N LYS A 3 41.97 -38.64 2.37
CA LYS A 3 40.96 -37.96 1.54
C LYS A 3 39.95 -37.13 2.35
N ASP A 4 40.18 -35.83 2.25
CA ASP A 4 39.19 -34.76 2.08
C ASP A 4 38.04 -34.68 3.08
N ARG A 5 38.18 -33.78 4.06
CA ARG A 5 37.08 -33.33 4.91
C ARG A 5 37.18 -31.82 5.13
N ASN A 6 36.89 -31.05 4.09
CA ASN A 6 36.60 -29.63 4.24
C ASN A 6 35.29 -29.30 3.50
N ARG A 7 34.18 -29.85 4.00
CA ARG A 7 32.84 -29.41 3.58
C ARG A 7 32.54 -28.08 4.26
N ARG A 8 32.92 -26.98 3.60
CA ARG A 8 32.40 -25.66 3.94
C ARG A 8 30.95 -25.60 3.45
N HIS A 9 30.01 -25.84 4.35
CA HIS A 9 28.61 -25.48 4.11
C HIS A 9 28.51 -23.95 4.17
N ILE A 10 28.59 -23.29 3.02
CA ILE A 10 28.12 -21.91 2.89
C ILE A 10 26.61 -22.02 2.79
N VAL A 11 25.92 -21.86 3.92
CA VAL A 11 24.47 -21.67 3.93
C VAL A 11 24.27 -20.21 3.51
N SER A 12 24.02 -19.97 2.23
CA SER A 12 23.54 -18.68 1.75
C SER A 12 22.06 -18.62 2.09
N SER A 13 21.73 -18.02 3.24
CA SER A 13 20.36 -17.57 3.49
C SER A 13 20.25 -16.18 2.88
N ASP A 14 19.40 -16.03 1.86
CA ASP A 14 19.08 -14.75 1.27
C ASP A 14 18.45 -13.85 2.36
N VAL A 15 19.23 -12.90 2.88
CA VAL A 15 18.73 -11.85 3.78
C VAL A 15 18.33 -10.69 2.89
N GLU A 16 17.02 -10.48 2.73
CA GLU A 16 16.52 -9.31 2.02
C GLU A 16 16.80 -8.05 2.84
N LEU A 17 17.67 -7.18 2.30
CA LEU A 17 17.85 -5.83 2.81
C LEU A 17 16.67 -4.96 2.36
N ILE A 18 15.73 -4.71 3.27
CA ILE A 18 14.68 -3.70 3.04
C ILE A 18 15.32 -2.32 3.25
N VAL A 19 15.71 -1.67 2.16
CA VAL A 19 16.25 -0.31 2.17
C VAL A 19 15.12 0.66 2.55
N LYS A 20 15.22 1.29 3.73
CA LYS A 20 14.31 2.34 4.18
C LYS A 20 14.68 3.66 3.50
N ILE A 21 13.83 4.12 2.59
CA ILE A 21 14.02 5.35 1.82
C ILE A 21 14.00 6.55 2.78
N SER A 22 14.97 7.45 2.64
CA SER A 22 15.25 8.58 3.55
C SER A 22 14.47 9.86 3.24
N SER A 23 13.59 9.85 2.22
CA SER A 23 12.60 10.89 1.92
C SER A 23 11.22 10.46 2.38
N SER A 24 10.86 10.80 3.62
CA SER A 24 9.49 10.62 4.10
C SER A 24 8.67 11.85 3.69
N VAL A 25 7.86 11.69 2.64
CA VAL A 25 6.88 12.71 2.26
C VAL A 25 5.56 12.32 2.92
N PRO A 26 5.02 13.13 3.85
CA PRO A 26 3.77 12.79 4.51
C PRO A 26 2.64 12.67 3.47
N PRO A 27 1.62 11.84 3.73
CA PRO A 27 0.46 11.77 2.87
C PRO A 27 -0.23 13.13 2.79
N VAL A 28 -0.48 13.59 1.58
CA VAL A 28 -1.22 14.82 1.28
C VAL A 28 -2.41 14.44 0.41
N ILE A 29 -3.60 14.86 0.87
CA ILE A 29 -4.85 14.71 0.14
C ILE A 29 -5.07 15.99 -0.66
N ASP A 30 -5.24 15.87 -1.96
CA ASP A 30 -5.66 16.99 -2.78
C ASP A 30 -7.17 17.25 -2.59
N ARG A 31 -7.48 18.31 -1.84
CA ARG A 31 -8.87 18.70 -1.55
C ARG A 31 -9.53 19.46 -2.69
N SER A 32 -8.77 19.89 -3.69
CA SER A 32 -9.34 20.59 -4.85
C SER A 32 -10.24 19.68 -5.68
N ALA A 33 -9.97 18.37 -5.66
CA ALA A 33 -10.80 17.35 -6.31
C ALA A 33 -12.04 16.93 -5.51
N ILE A 34 -12.22 17.45 -4.28
CA ILE A 34 -13.34 17.07 -3.41
C ILE A 34 -14.49 18.06 -3.60
N GLU A 35 -15.53 17.61 -4.30
CA GLU A 35 -16.73 18.40 -4.58
C GLU A 35 -18.00 17.79 -3.95
N GLU A 36 -19.04 18.60 -3.80
CA GLU A 36 -20.36 18.13 -3.36
C GLU A 36 -21.02 17.31 -4.48
N ILE A 37 -21.21 16.01 -4.25
CA ILE A 37 -21.85 15.12 -5.22
C ILE A 37 -23.33 14.95 -4.84
N ARG A 38 -24.22 15.30 -5.77
CA ARG A 38 -25.67 15.05 -5.67
C ARG A 38 -26.10 13.99 -6.67
N LEU A 39 -26.51 12.83 -6.19
CA LEU A 39 -26.97 11.72 -7.03
C LEU A 39 -28.46 11.45 -6.82
N LYS A 40 -29.11 10.96 -7.87
CA LYS A 40 -30.44 10.36 -7.76
C LYS A 40 -30.30 8.89 -7.38
N VAL A 41 -31.34 8.36 -6.75
CA VAL A 41 -31.42 6.93 -6.41
C VAL A 41 -31.20 6.09 -7.68
N GLY A 42 -30.31 5.09 -7.58
CA GLY A 42 -29.98 4.18 -8.67
C GLY A 42 -28.87 4.66 -9.61
N GLN A 43 -28.30 5.85 -9.40
CA GLN A 43 -27.13 6.29 -10.17
C GLN A 43 -25.83 5.83 -9.53
N THR A 44 -24.94 5.28 -10.35
CA THR A 44 -23.56 4.98 -9.97
C THR A 44 -22.70 6.22 -10.12
N PHE A 45 -21.71 6.37 -9.24
CA PHE A 45 -20.71 7.42 -9.34
C PHE A 45 -19.32 6.85 -9.04
N GLN A 46 -18.31 7.54 -9.53
CA GLN A 46 -16.91 7.30 -9.22
C GLN A 46 -16.39 8.49 -8.42
N PHE A 47 -15.64 8.22 -7.35
CA PHE A 47 -15.11 9.24 -6.47
C PHE A 47 -13.60 9.08 -6.35
N ASP A 48 -12.88 9.88 -7.12
CA ASP A 48 -11.43 9.84 -7.19
C ASP A 48 -10.86 11.00 -6.38
N VAL A 49 -10.15 10.67 -5.29
CA VAL A 49 -9.44 11.64 -4.46
C VAL A 49 -7.95 11.39 -4.58
N PRO A 50 -7.20 12.30 -5.24
CA PRO A 50 -5.76 12.15 -5.37
C PRO A 50 -5.07 12.22 -4.01
N VAL A 51 -4.21 11.25 -3.75
CA VAL A 51 -3.35 11.22 -2.55
C VAL A 51 -1.91 11.04 -2.99
N SER A 52 -1.03 11.90 -2.50
CA SER A 52 0.43 11.82 -2.73
C SER A 52 1.16 11.51 -1.42
N GLY A 53 2.28 10.80 -1.46
CA GLY A 53 3.11 10.52 -0.29
C GLY A 53 4.16 9.47 -0.61
N GLU A 54 5.27 9.50 0.13
CA GLU A 54 6.32 8.48 0.07
C GLU A 54 6.63 8.00 1.50
N PRO A 55 6.48 6.70 1.81
CA PRO A 55 6.00 5.62 0.94
C PRO A 55 4.52 5.79 0.51
N PRO A 56 4.05 5.07 -0.53
CA PRO A 56 2.66 5.14 -0.97
C PRO A 56 1.69 4.96 0.21
N PRO A 57 0.72 5.87 0.37
CA PRO A 57 -0.18 5.83 1.53
C PRO A 57 -1.25 4.74 1.38
N THR A 58 -1.71 4.24 2.53
CA THR A 58 -2.90 3.36 2.60
C THR A 58 -4.16 4.22 2.60
N CYS A 59 -5.13 3.89 1.73
CA CYS A 59 -6.36 4.67 1.55
C CYS A 59 -7.63 3.84 1.90
N PRO A 60 -7.96 3.62 3.18
CA PRO A 60 -9.21 2.98 3.57
C PRO A 60 -10.40 3.93 3.39
N TRP A 61 -11.51 3.40 2.90
CA TRP A 61 -12.78 4.13 2.78
C TRP A 61 -13.75 3.71 3.88
N THR A 62 -14.49 4.66 4.43
CA THR A 62 -15.56 4.41 5.41
C THR A 62 -16.84 5.10 4.96
N LEU A 63 -17.99 4.45 5.21
CA LEU A 63 -19.31 5.02 5.02
C LEU A 63 -19.98 5.19 6.38
N VAL A 64 -20.22 6.43 6.78
CA VAL A 64 -20.74 6.84 8.10
C VAL A 64 -19.80 6.42 9.23
N GLU A 65 -19.70 5.12 9.52
CA GLU A 65 -18.77 4.54 10.50
C GLU A 65 -18.34 3.11 10.13
N GLU A 66 -18.81 2.57 9.00
CA GLU A 66 -18.48 1.21 8.55
C GLU A 66 -17.36 1.24 7.49
N PRO A 67 -16.34 0.36 7.60
CA PRO A 67 -15.34 0.24 6.56
C PRO A 67 -15.98 -0.27 5.27
N LEU A 68 -15.75 0.46 4.18
CA LEU A 68 -16.15 0.07 2.84
C LEU A 68 -15.14 -0.95 2.30
N ASN A 69 -15.10 -2.13 2.91
CA ASN A 69 -14.33 -3.28 2.43
C ASN A 69 -15.22 -4.26 1.63
N ARG A 70 -16.36 -3.80 1.11
CA ARG A 70 -17.32 -4.69 0.46
C ARG A 70 -17.01 -4.87 -1.03
N MET A 71 -15.88 -5.51 -1.32
CA MET A 71 -15.73 -6.28 -2.56
C MET A 71 -16.38 -7.65 -2.29
N THR A 72 -17.70 -7.74 -2.46
CA THR A 72 -18.37 -9.05 -2.60
C THR A 72 -18.43 -9.40 -4.08
N GLU A 73 -17.97 -10.62 -4.40
CA GLU A 73 -18.06 -11.29 -5.71
C GLU A 73 -19.47 -11.24 -6.32
#